data_AF-A0A7T8K0T2-F1
#
_entry.id   AF-A0A7T8K0T2-F1
#
_cell.length_a   1.000
_cell.length_b   1.000
_cell.length_c   1.000
_cell.angle_alpha   90.00
_cell.angle_beta   90.00
_cell.angle_gamma   90.00
#
_symmetry.space_group_name_H-M   'P 1'
#
loop_
_entity.id
_entity.type
_entity.pdbx_description
1 polymer ?
#
loop_
_entity_poly.entity_id
_entity_poly.type
_entity_poly.pdbx_seq_one_letter_code
_entity_poly.pdbx_strand_id
1 'polypeptide(L)' 'TFPMNNYVFTQDGAPAHTFKKVQEFCKGNMASFWPADFWPSSSPDMNPLDFA' A
#
# COMPACT_ATOMS: atom_id res chain seq x y z
N THR A 1 20.00 -0.05 5.07
CA THR A 1 18.56 0.21 5.11
C THR A 1 18.20 1.01 3.88
N PHE A 2 17.10 0.69 3.18
CA PHE A 2 16.58 1.50 2.07
C PHE A 2 16.59 3.00 2.48
N PRO A 3 16.92 3.96 1.60
CA PRO A 3 17.21 5.34 1.99
C PRO A 3 16.16 5.85 2.98
N MET A 4 16.64 6.29 4.14
CA MET A 4 15.85 6.58 5.35
C MET A 4 14.64 7.44 4.97
N ASN A 5 13.44 6.83 5.02
CA ASN A 5 12.15 7.44 4.69
C ASN A 5 11.94 7.96 3.26
N ASN A 6 12.71 7.50 2.28
CA ASN A 6 12.48 7.84 0.87
C ASN A 6 11.81 6.68 0.11
N TYR A 7 10.59 6.34 0.51
CA TYR A 7 9.79 5.31 -0.15
C TYR A 7 8.29 5.54 0.07
N VAL A 8 7.49 4.96 -0.82
CA VAL A 8 6.03 4.86 -0.68
C VAL A 8 5.66 3.39 -0.58
N PHE A 9 4.94 3.02 0.47
CA PHE A 9 4.41 1.67 0.64
C PHE A 9 3.10 1.50 -0.14
N THR A 10 3.02 0.48 -0.98
CA THR A 10 1.85 0.15 -1.80
C THR A 10 1.44 -1.30 -1.55
N GLN A 11 0.13 -1.56 -1.54
CA GLN A 11 -0.47 -2.89 -1.43
C GLN A 11 -1.84 -2.88 -2.14
N ASP A 12 -2.33 -4.05 -2.52
CA ASP A 12 -3.62 -4.22 -3.19
C ASP A 12 -4.81 -3.95 -2.25
N GLY A 13 -6.02 -3.96 -2.83
CA GLY A 13 -7.27 -3.70 -2.13
C GLY A 13 -7.85 -4.87 -1.31
N ALA A 14 -7.05 -5.88 -0.93
CA ALA A 14 -7.54 -7.01 -0.15
C ALA A 14 -8.21 -6.55 1.17
N PRO A 15 -9.27 -7.21 1.67
CA PRO A 15 -10.01 -6.74 2.85
C PRO A 15 -9.14 -6.49 4.09
N ALA A 16 -8.11 -7.31 4.29
CA ALA A 16 -7.14 -7.13 5.38
C ALA A 16 -6.44 -5.75 5.32
N HIS A 17 -6.10 -5.29 4.11
CA HIS A 17 -5.35 -4.07 3.88
C HIS A 17 -6.22 -2.81 4.00
N THR A 18 -7.53 -2.94 3.75
CA THR A 18 -8.48 -1.81 3.78
C THR A 18 -9.07 -1.54 5.16
N PHE A 19 -8.86 -2.43 6.15
CA PHE A 19 -9.31 -2.19 7.53
C PHE A 19 -8.74 -0.91 8.11
N LYS A 20 -9.61 -0.13 8.78
CA LYS A 20 -9.25 1.12 9.46
C LYS A 20 -8.01 1.00 10.35
N LYS A 21 -7.91 -0.08 11.14
CA LYS A 21 -6.77 -0.33 12.04
C LYS A 21 -5.45 -0.46 11.28
N VAL A 22 -5.47 -1.09 10.11
CA VAL A 22 -4.29 -1.25 9.24
C VAL A 22 -3.92 0.07 8.60
N GLN A 23 -4.89 0.83 8.11
CA GLN A 23 -4.68 2.17 7.55
C GLN A 23 -4.07 3.14 8.58
N GLU A 24 -4.56 3.13 9.83
CA GLU A 24 -4.01 3.92 10.94
C GLU A 24 -2.58 3.50 11.29
N PHE A 25 -2.31 2.19 11.29
CA PHE A 25 -0.95 1.68 11.47
C PHE A 25 -0.01 2.18 10.37
N CYS A 26 -0.38 2.05 9.10
CA CYS A 26 0.45 2.51 7.98
C CYS A 26 0.73 4.02 8.07
N LYS A 27 -0.30 4.83 8.39
CA LYS A 27 -0.16 6.28 8.55
C LYS A 27 0.83 6.69 9.65
N GLY A 28 0.92 5.92 10.74
CA GLY A 28 1.81 6.21 11.86
C GLY A 28 3.22 5.63 11.74
N ASN A 29 3.42 4.62 10.88
CA ASN A 29 4.65 3.81 10.88
C ASN A 29 5.40 3.80 9.53
N MET A 30 4.79 4.23 8.44
CA MET A 30 5.43 4.26 7.12
C MET A 30 5.85 5.68 6.75
N ALA A 31 6.92 5.80 5.97
CA ALA A 31 7.37 7.10 5.46
C ALA A 31 6.32 7.77 4.56
N SER A 32 5.65 6.98 3.72
CA SER A 32 4.47 7.33 2.94
C SER A 32 3.77 6.04 2.53
N PHE A 33 2.46 6.08 2.30
CA PHE A 33 1.72 4.91 1.83
C PHE A 33 0.52 5.31 0.99
N TRP A 34 0.05 4.40 0.13
CA TRP A 34 -1.19 4.57 -0.60
C TRP A 34 -2.39 4.14 0.25
N PRO A 35 -3.37 5.03 0.49
CA PRO A 35 -4.58 4.67 1.23
C PRO A 35 -5.44 3.68 0.46
N ALA A 36 -6.36 3.03 1.18
CA ALA A 36 -7.22 1.97 0.64
C ALA A 36 -8.07 2.40 -0.58
N ASP A 37 -8.36 3.70 -0.72
CA ASP A 37 -9.15 4.27 -1.82
C ASP A 37 -8.30 4.67 -3.03
N PHE A 38 -6.98 4.52 -2.96
CA PHE A 38 -6.06 4.85 -4.05
C PHE A 38 -5.87 3.69 -5.03
N TRP A 39 -5.87 2.44 -4.55
CA TRP A 39 -5.65 1.26 -5.40
C TRP A 39 -6.93 0.89 -6.17
N PRO A 40 -6.93 0.88 -7.52
CA PRO A 40 -8.10 0.47 -8.30
C PRO A 40 -8.38 -1.03 -8.11
N SER A 41 -9.65 -1.37 -7.91
CA SER A 41 -10.07 -2.77 -7.75
C SER A 41 -9.82 -3.56 -9.03
N SER A 42 -9.34 -4.80 -8.88
CA SER A 42 -9.12 -5.74 -10.00
C SER A 42 -8.09 -5.25 -11.05
N SER A 43 -7.08 -4.49 -10.62
CA SER A 43 -5.99 -4.01 -11.49
C SER A 43 -4.64 -4.66 -11.14
N PRO A 44 -4.44 -5.96 -11.43
CA PRO A 44 -3.14 -6.62 -11.24
C PRO A 44 -2.08 -6.06 -12.20
N ASP A 45 -2.49 -5.50 -13.33
CA ASP A 45 -1.63 -4.82 -14.31
C ASP A 45 -0.86 -3.63 -13.71
N MET A 46 -1.40 -3.03 -12.65
CA MET A 46 -0.81 -1.91 -11.93
C MET A 46 0.17 -2.35 -10.82
N ASN A 47 0.21 -3.63 -10.48
CA ASN A 47 1.13 -4.17 -9.48
C ASN A 47 2.37 -4.76 -10.15
N PRO A 48 3.57 -4.16 -9.96
CA PRO A 48 4.80 -4.72 -10.51
C PRO A 48 5.15 -6.11 -9.95
N LEU A 49 4.51 -6.54 -8.86
CA LEU A 49 4.65 -7.89 -8.29
C LEU A 49 3.70 -8.93 -8.91
N ASP A 50 2.65 -8.49 -9.61
CA ASP A 50 1.69 -9.37 -10.29
C ASP A 50 2.00 -9.53 -11.79
N PHE A 51 2.92 -8.72 -12.33
CA PHE A 51 3.46 -8.88 -13.68
C PHE A 51 4.63 -9.89 -13.67
N ALA A 52 4.46 -10.99 -14.41
CA ALA A 52 5.50 -12.00 -14.66
C ALA A 52 6.20 -11.80 -16.01
#